data_AF-A0A524HK00-F1
#
_entry.id   AF-A0A524HK00-F1
#
_cell.length_a   1.000
_cell.length_b   1.000
_cell.length_c   1.000
_cell.angle_alpha   90.00
_cell.angle_beta   90.00
_cell.angle_gamma   90.00
#
_symmetry.space_group_name_H-M   'P 1'
#
loop_
_entity.id
_entity.type
_entity.pdbx_description
1 polymer ?
#
loop_
_entity_poly.entity_id
_entity_poly.type
_entity_poly.pdbx_seq_one_letter_code
_entity_poly.pdbx_strand_id
1 'polypeptide(L)'
;GNAGHLAGSAVRGSTSGMQGGEIFILGKAGNEIGSGMRRGLLAVAGDGGDVAGVNMLAGTIVVLGQMGWRPGAGMKRGTIVAMQPVELLPTFTHACTYHPVFLRLYLHHLRMLGLPVSDAQLNGQYQRWSGDAIELNRGEILLHQA
;
A
#
# COMPACT_ATOMS: atom_id res chain seq x y z
N GLY A 1 10.19 -10.26 11.37
CA GLY A 1 10.41 -11.45 10.51
C GLY A 1 9.69 -11.27 9.19
N ASN A 2 9.76 -12.28 8.32
CA ASN A 2 9.08 -12.28 7.02
C ASN A 2 7.64 -12.80 7.13
N ALA A 3 6.78 -12.39 6.21
CA ALA A 3 5.45 -12.94 6.01
C ALA A 3 5.36 -13.63 4.64
N GLY A 4 4.54 -14.67 4.54
CA GLY A 4 4.25 -15.34 3.28
C GLY A 4 3.31 -14.53 2.38
N HIS A 5 2.71 -15.22 1.41
CA HIS A 5 1.65 -14.66 0.57
C HIS A 5 0.40 -14.32 1.37
N LEU A 6 -0.45 -13.45 0.82
CA LEU A 6 -1.80 -13.19 1.32
C LEU A 6 -1.87 -12.63 2.75
N ALA A 7 -0.81 -11.98 3.24
CA ALA A 7 -0.85 -11.31 4.53
C ALA A 7 -1.94 -10.21 4.55
N GLY A 8 -2.85 -10.24 5.52
CA GLY A 8 -3.97 -9.29 5.61
C GLY A 8 -5.08 -9.49 4.57
N SER A 9 -5.04 -10.60 3.82
CA SER A 9 -5.93 -10.83 2.69
C SER A 9 -7.22 -11.57 3.05
N ALA A 10 -8.19 -11.52 2.13
CA ALA A 10 -9.38 -12.33 2.17
C ALA A 10 -9.02 -13.82 2.05
N VAL A 11 -9.71 -14.66 2.82
CA VAL A 11 -9.67 -16.11 2.58
C VAL A 11 -10.35 -16.44 1.27
N ARG A 12 -9.97 -17.57 0.65
CA ARG A 12 -10.57 -18.04 -0.61
C ARG A 12 -12.09 -18.16 -0.46
N GLY A 13 -12.83 -17.58 -1.40
CA GLY A 13 -14.29 -17.52 -1.38
C GLY A 13 -14.88 -16.34 -0.59
N SER A 14 -14.08 -15.62 0.20
CA SER A 14 -14.49 -14.34 0.79
C SER A 14 -14.12 -13.18 -0.12
N THR A 15 -14.99 -12.17 -0.15
CA THR A 15 -14.72 -10.90 -0.84
C THR A 15 -14.03 -9.88 0.07
N SER A 16 -13.92 -10.14 1.37
CA SER A 16 -13.32 -9.21 2.33
C SER A 16 -12.22 -9.88 3.15
N GLY A 17 -11.04 -9.30 3.04
CA GLY A 17 -9.90 -9.43 3.94
C GLY A 17 -9.93 -8.35 5.01
N MET A 18 -8.75 -7.97 5.53
CA MET A 18 -8.54 -7.20 6.77
C MET A 18 -9.63 -6.15 7.07
N GLN A 19 -10.25 -6.22 8.27
CA GLN A 19 -11.39 -5.39 8.68
C GLN A 19 -11.09 -4.39 9.83
N GLY A 20 -9.82 -4.05 10.02
CA GLY A 20 -9.34 -3.16 11.08
C GLY A 20 -8.07 -3.68 11.74
N GLY A 21 -7.53 -2.91 12.68
CA GLY A 21 -6.24 -3.20 13.31
C GLY A 21 -5.05 -2.84 12.43
N GLU A 22 -3.88 -3.31 12.84
CA GLU A 22 -2.61 -2.99 12.19
C GLU A 22 -1.73 -4.24 12.07
N ILE A 23 -1.08 -4.42 10.92
CA ILE A 23 -0.14 -5.52 10.65
C ILE A 23 1.21 -4.90 10.29
N PHE A 24 2.25 -5.23 11.05
CA PHE A 24 3.61 -4.75 10.83
C PHE A 24 4.56 -5.90 10.51
N ILE A 25 5.17 -5.85 9.33
CA ILE A 25 6.09 -6.87 8.83
C ILE A 25 7.48 -6.23 8.74
N LEU A 26 8.35 -6.52 9.72
CA LEU A 26 9.72 -5.98 9.77
C LEU A 26 10.66 -6.56 8.70
N GLY A 27 10.26 -7.64 8.02
CA GLY A 27 10.99 -8.24 6.91
C GLY A 27 10.28 -8.02 5.57
N LYS A 28 10.31 -9.05 4.73
CA LYS A 28 9.61 -9.07 3.42
C LYS A 28 8.23 -9.72 3.52
N ALA A 29 7.36 -9.40 2.58
CA ALA A 29 6.06 -10.03 2.43
C ALA A 29 5.87 -10.60 1.01
N GLY A 30 5.16 -11.71 0.88
CA GLY A 30 4.92 -12.35 -0.42
C GLY A 30 3.88 -11.62 -1.29
N ASN A 31 3.44 -12.28 -2.35
CA ASN A 31 2.40 -11.81 -3.25
C ASN A 31 1.02 -11.62 -2.58
N GLU A 32 0.20 -10.78 -3.21
CA GLU A 32 -1.22 -10.54 -2.92
C GLU A 32 -1.49 -10.10 -1.47
N ILE A 33 -0.57 -9.38 -0.84
CA ILE A 33 -0.82 -8.78 0.48
C ILE A 33 -2.02 -7.83 0.42
N GLY A 34 -2.86 -7.84 1.45
CA GLY A 34 -4.05 -6.98 1.53
C GLY A 34 -5.09 -7.23 0.42
N SER A 35 -5.11 -8.41 -0.19
CA SER A 35 -6.12 -8.78 -1.18
C SER A 35 -7.52 -8.71 -0.56
N GLY A 36 -8.43 -7.92 -1.15
CA GLY A 36 -9.76 -7.68 -0.59
C GLY A 36 -9.77 -6.94 0.75
N MET A 37 -8.67 -6.29 1.17
CA MET A 37 -8.56 -5.56 2.44
C MET A 37 -9.64 -4.47 2.56
N ARG A 38 -10.23 -4.34 3.75
CA ARG A 38 -11.31 -3.40 4.09
C ARG A 38 -11.12 -2.76 5.47
N ARG A 39 -10.38 -1.65 5.56
CA ARG A 39 -9.96 -0.95 6.82
C ARG A 39 -8.66 -1.54 7.39
N GLY A 40 -8.01 -0.76 8.25
CA GLY A 40 -6.75 -1.12 8.90
C GLY A 40 -5.52 -0.61 8.14
N LEU A 41 -4.35 -0.90 8.72
CA LEU A 41 -3.03 -0.55 8.21
C LEU A 41 -2.17 -1.80 8.06
N LEU A 42 -1.60 -2.03 6.89
CA LEU A 42 -0.60 -3.08 6.66
C LEU A 42 0.70 -2.43 6.21
N ALA A 43 1.79 -2.61 6.96
CA ALA A 43 3.09 -2.03 6.62
C ALA A 43 4.19 -3.08 6.54
N VAL A 44 5.01 -2.99 5.49
CA VAL A 44 6.15 -3.87 5.21
C VAL A 44 7.42 -3.05 5.16
N ALA A 45 8.39 -3.38 6.01
CA ALA A 45 9.67 -2.69 6.07
C ALA A 45 10.62 -3.09 4.92
N GLY A 46 10.53 -4.33 4.45
CA GLY A 46 11.26 -4.82 3.28
C GLY A 46 10.40 -4.80 2.02
N ASP A 47 10.70 -5.73 1.12
CA ASP A 47 10.02 -5.86 -0.17
C ASP A 47 8.63 -6.49 -0.01
N GLY A 48 7.69 -6.05 -0.86
CA GLY A 48 6.38 -6.65 -1.04
C GLY A 48 6.29 -7.32 -2.40
N GLY A 49 5.69 -8.51 -2.46
CA GLY A 49 5.51 -9.25 -3.72
C GLY A 49 4.50 -8.62 -4.68
N ASP A 50 4.13 -9.40 -5.68
CA ASP A 50 3.24 -8.93 -6.76
C ASP A 50 1.81 -8.71 -6.27
N VAL A 51 1.11 -7.80 -6.94
CA VAL A 51 -0.33 -7.54 -6.83
C VAL A 51 -0.80 -7.18 -5.42
N ALA A 52 0.01 -6.41 -4.70
CA ALA A 52 -0.36 -5.83 -3.41
C ALA A 52 -1.68 -5.03 -3.53
N GLY A 53 -2.63 -5.29 -2.64
CA GLY A 53 -3.92 -4.61 -2.61
C GLY A 53 -4.87 -4.99 -3.75
N VAL A 54 -4.70 -6.16 -4.38
CA VAL A 54 -5.65 -6.64 -5.39
C VAL A 54 -7.09 -6.69 -4.84
N ASN A 55 -8.05 -6.16 -5.59
CA ASN A 55 -9.46 -6.06 -5.17
C ASN A 55 -9.67 -5.34 -3.83
N MET A 56 -8.73 -4.51 -3.38
CA MET A 56 -8.81 -3.80 -2.10
C MET A 56 -10.09 -2.95 -2.02
N LEU A 57 -10.85 -3.14 -0.93
CA LEU A 57 -12.11 -2.45 -0.67
C LEU A 57 -11.90 -1.10 0.03
N ALA A 58 -10.96 -1.03 0.99
CA ALA A 58 -10.54 0.16 1.73
C ALA A 58 -9.33 -0.15 2.65
N GLY A 59 -8.69 0.87 3.22
CA GLY A 59 -7.58 0.73 4.17
C GLY A 59 -6.28 1.35 3.65
N THR A 60 -5.16 1.05 4.31
CA THR A 60 -3.84 1.57 3.91
C THR A 60 -2.80 0.45 3.88
N ILE A 61 -2.05 0.36 2.78
CA ILE A 61 -0.90 -0.52 2.63
C ILE A 61 0.35 0.35 2.42
N VAL A 62 1.41 0.12 3.18
CA VAL A 62 2.70 0.83 3.05
C VAL A 62 3.82 -0.18 2.83
N VAL A 63 4.59 -0.03 1.76
CA VAL A 63 5.79 -0.86 1.50
C VAL A 63 7.00 0.06 1.38
N LEU A 64 7.97 -0.12 2.29
CA LEU A 64 9.19 0.68 2.34
C LEU A 64 10.28 0.18 1.39
N GLY A 65 10.28 -1.12 1.07
CA GLY A 65 11.16 -1.73 0.07
C GLY A 65 10.57 -1.72 -1.34
N GLN A 66 11.05 -2.62 -2.19
CA GLN A 66 10.55 -2.76 -3.56
C GLN A 66 9.18 -3.44 -3.56
N MET A 67 8.25 -2.90 -4.33
CA MET A 67 6.97 -3.55 -4.60
C MET A 67 7.02 -4.30 -5.93
N GLY A 68 6.35 -5.45 -5.98
CA GLY A 68 6.15 -6.21 -7.20
C GLY A 68 5.17 -5.56 -8.17
N TRP A 69 4.81 -6.32 -9.19
CA TRP A 69 4.02 -5.84 -10.33
C TRP A 69 2.52 -5.68 -10.01
N ARG A 70 1.85 -4.73 -10.69
CA ARG A 70 0.40 -4.46 -10.62
C ARG A 70 -0.16 -4.19 -9.21
N PRO A 71 0.43 -3.27 -8.44
CA PRO A 71 -0.22 -2.84 -7.21
C PRO A 71 -1.59 -2.24 -7.47
N GLY A 72 -2.54 -2.50 -6.58
CA GLY A 72 -3.88 -1.93 -6.63
C GLY A 72 -4.78 -2.41 -7.77
N ALA A 73 -4.42 -3.50 -8.47
CA ALA A 73 -5.28 -4.06 -9.52
C ALA A 73 -6.71 -4.32 -9.00
N GLY A 74 -7.71 -3.72 -9.63
CA GLY A 74 -9.12 -3.83 -9.22
C GLY A 74 -9.44 -3.18 -7.86
N MET A 75 -8.60 -2.29 -7.34
CA MET A 75 -8.88 -1.62 -6.07
C MET A 75 -10.07 -0.66 -6.20
N LYS A 76 -10.96 -0.67 -5.20
CA LYS A 76 -12.16 0.18 -5.16
C LYS A 76 -11.92 1.49 -4.42
N ARG A 77 -11.24 1.42 -3.28
CA ARG A 77 -10.83 2.55 -2.42
C ARG A 77 -9.60 2.15 -1.61
N GLY A 78 -9.03 3.11 -0.89
CA GLY A 78 -7.88 2.92 -0.01
C GLY A 78 -6.62 3.52 -0.61
N THR A 79 -5.55 3.46 0.17
CA THR A 79 -4.26 4.07 -0.17
C THR A 79 -3.18 2.98 -0.17
N ILE A 80 -2.46 2.84 -1.27
CA ILE A 80 -1.23 2.04 -1.33
C ILE A 80 -0.06 3.00 -1.44
N VAL A 81 0.98 2.81 -0.63
CA VAL A 81 2.16 3.67 -0.59
C VAL A 81 3.39 2.86 -0.96
N ALA A 82 4.11 3.30 -1.98
CA ALA A 82 5.37 2.70 -2.42
C ALA A 82 6.50 3.72 -2.24
N MET A 83 7.54 3.31 -1.50
CA MET A 83 8.73 4.14 -1.27
C MET A 83 9.83 3.93 -2.32
N GLN A 84 9.71 2.90 -3.14
CA GLN A 84 10.58 2.63 -4.28
C GLN A 84 9.79 2.78 -5.58
N PRO A 85 10.46 3.06 -6.72
CA PRO A 85 9.81 3.12 -8.02
C PRO A 85 9.05 1.83 -8.34
N VAL A 86 7.82 1.95 -8.82
CA VAL A 86 6.98 0.82 -9.23
C VAL A 86 6.24 1.17 -10.51
N GLU A 87 6.14 0.20 -11.41
CA GLU A 87 5.35 0.34 -12.63
C GLU A 87 3.86 0.16 -12.32
N LEU A 88 3.07 1.17 -12.67
CA LEU A 88 1.63 1.18 -12.44
C LEU A 88 0.86 0.64 -13.64
N LEU A 89 -0.32 0.09 -13.36
CA LEU A 89 -1.26 -0.27 -14.41
C LEU A 89 -1.69 0.97 -15.22
N PRO A 90 -1.94 0.82 -16.54
CA PRO A 90 -2.36 1.94 -17.40
C PRO A 90 -3.75 2.49 -17.04
N THR A 91 -4.47 1.82 -16.14
CA THR A 91 -5.77 2.23 -15.61
C THR A 91 -5.64 3.13 -14.38
N PHE A 92 -4.42 3.49 -13.97
CA PHE A 92 -4.15 4.54 -13.01
C PHE A 92 -3.78 5.84 -13.72
N THR A 93 -4.37 6.94 -13.28
CA THR A 93 -4.12 8.27 -13.84
C THR A 93 -3.43 9.14 -12.81
N HIS A 94 -2.33 9.79 -13.21
CA HIS A 94 -1.65 10.76 -12.37
C HIS A 94 -2.60 11.90 -12.00
N ALA A 95 -2.77 12.15 -10.71
CA ALA A 95 -3.63 13.20 -10.19
C ALA A 95 -2.82 14.47 -9.84
N CYS A 96 -1.82 14.35 -8.97
CA CYS A 96 -0.98 15.48 -8.54
C CYS A 96 0.28 15.00 -7.81
N THR A 97 1.21 15.92 -7.58
CA THR A 97 2.32 15.75 -6.63
C THR A 97 2.11 16.65 -5.43
N TYR A 98 2.19 16.12 -4.22
CA TYR A 98 1.94 16.89 -2.99
C TYR A 98 2.55 16.27 -1.74
N HIS A 99 2.37 16.93 -0.59
CA HIS A 99 2.73 16.41 0.74
C HIS A 99 1.47 15.89 1.46
N PRO A 100 1.16 14.58 1.38
CA PRO A 100 0.02 13.99 2.08
C PRO A 100 0.18 14.04 3.61
N VAL A 101 -0.47 15.02 4.25
CA VAL A 101 -0.38 15.22 5.72
C VAL A 101 -0.80 13.96 6.49
N PHE A 102 -1.83 13.25 6.04
CA PHE A 102 -2.29 12.02 6.68
C PHE A 102 -1.20 10.93 6.63
N LEU A 103 -0.46 10.83 5.53
CA LEU A 103 0.59 9.83 5.37
C LEU A 103 1.73 10.11 6.34
N ARG A 104 2.10 11.38 6.54
CA ARG A 104 3.13 11.75 7.52
C ARG A 104 2.81 11.25 8.93
N LEU A 105 1.53 11.25 9.33
CA LEU A 105 1.10 10.70 10.63
C LEU A 105 1.30 9.18 10.69
N TYR A 106 0.91 8.45 9.64
CA TYR A 106 1.16 7.01 9.53
C TYR A 106 2.65 6.68 9.56
N LEU A 107 3.47 7.40 8.78
CA LEU A 107 4.91 7.18 8.72
C LEU A 107 5.60 7.45 10.06
N HIS A 108 5.14 8.47 10.80
CA HIS A 108 5.65 8.73 12.15
C HIS A 108 5.29 7.59 13.12
N HIS A 109 4.05 7.10 13.07
CA HIS A 109 3.60 5.93 13.84
C HIS A 109 4.43 4.67 13.51
N LEU A 110 4.66 4.40 12.22
CA LEU A 110 5.49 3.28 11.77
C LEU A 110 6.94 3.38 12.27
N ARG A 111 7.51 4.59 12.28
CA ARG A 111 8.86 4.84 12.83
C ARG A 111 8.93 4.54 14.32
N MET A 112 7.91 4.96 15.08
CA MET A 112 7.80 4.68 16.52
C MET A 112 7.70 3.18 16.82
N LEU A 113 7.13 2.40 15.90
CA LEU A 113 7.05 0.93 15.99
C LEU A 113 8.30 0.20 15.47
N GLY A 114 9.34 0.94 15.09
CA GLY A 114 10.64 0.39 14.68
C GLY A 114 10.78 0.06 13.19
N LEU A 115 9.84 0.48 12.34
CA LEU A 115 10.04 0.40 10.89
C LEU A 115 11.05 1.47 10.43
N PRO A 116 11.92 1.15 9.44
CA PRO A 116 13.00 2.03 8.99
C PRO A 116 12.49 3.15 8.07
N VAL A 117 11.65 4.03 8.60
CA VAL A 117 11.16 5.22 7.89
C VAL A 117 12.19 6.33 7.99
N SER A 118 12.64 6.86 6.85
CA SER A 118 13.62 7.94 6.78
C SER A 118 12.99 9.34 6.89
N ASP A 119 13.81 10.34 7.22
CA ASP A 119 13.36 11.74 7.24
C ASP A 119 12.96 12.26 5.86
N ALA A 120 13.58 11.72 4.79
CA ALA A 120 13.22 12.02 3.40
C ALA A 120 11.83 11.48 3.04
N GLN A 121 11.44 10.31 3.57
CA GLN A 121 10.10 9.76 3.37
C GLN A 121 9.05 10.55 4.17
N LEU A 122 9.38 10.95 5.41
CA LEU A 122 8.48 11.72 6.26
C LEU A 122 8.15 13.12 5.72
N ASN A 123 9.13 13.77 5.10
CA ASN A 123 9.03 15.15 4.62
C ASN A 123 8.98 15.27 3.10
N GLY A 124 9.01 14.15 2.38
CA GLY A 124 9.06 14.11 0.92
C GLY A 124 7.72 14.39 0.25
N GLN A 125 7.78 14.59 -1.07
CA GLN A 125 6.62 14.68 -1.94
C GLN A 125 6.22 13.31 -2.45
N TYR A 126 4.93 13.17 -2.76
CA TYR A 126 4.37 11.94 -3.29
C TYR A 126 3.58 12.27 -4.56
N GLN A 127 3.83 11.50 -5.61
CA GLN A 127 2.93 11.45 -6.75
C GLN A 127 1.70 10.64 -6.37
N ARG A 128 0.54 11.23 -6.54
CA ARG A 128 -0.74 10.56 -6.37
C ARG A 128 -1.25 10.09 -7.71
N TRP A 129 -1.55 8.81 -7.77
CA TRP A 129 -2.20 8.16 -8.90
C TRP A 129 -3.56 7.65 -8.48
N SER A 130 -4.62 8.07 -9.16
CA SER A 130 -5.99 7.65 -8.86
C SER A 130 -6.35 6.44 -9.72
N GLY A 131 -6.94 5.42 -9.09
CA GLY A 131 -7.30 4.16 -9.74
C GLY A 131 -8.09 3.25 -8.80
N ASP A 132 -8.47 2.04 -9.22
CA ASP A 132 -8.33 1.53 -10.58
C ASP A 132 -9.52 2.02 -11.45
N ALA A 133 -9.27 2.42 -12.71
CA ALA A 133 -10.30 2.90 -13.64
C ALA A 133 -11.26 1.81 -14.13
N ILE A 134 -10.93 0.53 -13.93
CA ILE A 134 -11.90 -0.57 -14.13
C ILE A 134 -12.96 -0.62 -13.02
N GLU A 135 -12.74 0.11 -11.91
CA GLU A 135 -13.66 0.32 -10.80
C GLU A 135 -14.16 1.78 -10.80
N LEU A 136 -14.10 2.47 -9.65
CA LEU A 136 -14.67 3.82 -9.48
C LEU A 136 -13.60 4.93 -9.38
N ASN A 137 -12.32 4.64 -9.61
CA ASN A 137 -11.21 5.60 -9.44
C ASN A 137 -11.18 6.29 -8.06
N ARG A 138 -11.58 5.58 -7.00
CA ARG A 138 -11.58 6.11 -5.61
C ARG A 138 -10.47 5.55 -4.74
N GLY A 139 -9.64 4.66 -5.28
CA GLY A 139 -8.37 4.27 -4.69
C GLY A 139 -7.26 5.20 -5.12
N GLU A 140 -6.16 5.17 -4.38
CA GLU A 140 -4.97 5.93 -4.71
C GLU A 140 -3.69 5.13 -4.45
N ILE A 141 -2.71 5.33 -5.31
CA ILE A 141 -1.33 4.90 -5.11
C ILE A 141 -0.47 6.15 -4.93
N LEU A 142 0.31 6.18 -3.85
CA LEU A 142 1.24 7.25 -3.52
C LEU A 142 2.66 6.74 -3.76
N LEU A 143 3.36 7.35 -4.71
CA LEU A 143 4.75 7.05 -5.03
C LEU A 143 5.64 8.13 -4.42
N HIS A 144 6.57 7.74 -3.54
CA HIS A 144 7.55 8.67 -2.98
C HIS A 144 8.47 9.24 -4.07
N GLN A 145 8.71 10.54 -4.02
CA GLN A 145 9.74 11.19 -4.81
C GLN A 145 11.00 11.33 -3.97
N ALA A 146 12.03 10.58 -4.35
CA ALA A 146 13.37 10.67 -3.76
C ALA A 146 14.06 12.01 -4.08
#